data_AF-A0A1X7UVB2-F1
#
_entry.id   AF-A0A1X7UVB2-F1
#
_cell.length_a   1.000
_cell.length_b   1.000
_cell.length_c   1.000
_cell.angle_alpha   90.00
_cell.angle_beta   90.00
_cell.angle_gamma   90.00
#
_symmetry.space_group_name_H-M   'P 1'
#
loop_
_entity.id
_entity.type
_entity.pdbx_description
1 polymer ?
#
loop_
_entity_poly.entity_id
_entity_poly.type
_entity_poly.pdbx_seq_one_letter_code
_entity_poly.pdbx_strand_id
1 'polypeptide(L)'
;MYPVPLLSTPLSSNLTGALPLSVLQGRVRSGFLTVNETRRLVLLLGSDSHVCTVPLIGIWISDVSISHPLVWSMLLHFSHFPSLHKVNHNGSYLLLLTCRHDYQFLISI
;
A
#
# COMPACT_ATOMS: atom_id res chain seq x y z
N MET A 1 -16.44 -1.51 -9.10
CA MET A 1 -15.67 -0.52 -8.33
C MET A 1 -14.91 0.33 -9.33
N TYR A 2 -14.95 1.66 -9.21
CA TYR A 2 -14.12 2.53 -10.05
C TYR A 2 -12.67 2.50 -9.53
N PRO A 3 -11.67 2.47 -10.41
CA PRO A 3 -10.28 2.54 -10.00
C PRO A 3 -10.04 3.87 -9.27
N VAL A 4 -9.50 3.81 -8.05
CA VAL A 4 -9.13 5.01 -7.29
C VAL A 4 -7.78 5.51 -7.82
N PRO A 5 -7.67 6.77 -8.27
CA PRO A 5 -6.44 7.29 -8.84
C PRO A 5 -5.31 7.35 -7.81
N LEU A 6 -4.11 6.91 -8.20
CA LEU A 6 -2.89 7.03 -7.41
C LEU A 6 -2.29 8.44 -7.57
N LEU A 7 -1.94 9.09 -6.47
CA LEU A 7 -1.24 10.37 -6.51
C LEU A 7 0.19 10.14 -7.00
N SER A 8 0.60 10.86 -8.05
CA SER A 8 1.98 10.86 -8.53
C SER A 8 2.90 11.54 -7.52
N THR A 9 3.49 10.76 -6.62
CA THR A 9 4.54 11.16 -5.68
C THR A 9 5.88 10.56 -6.09
N PRO A 10 7.03 11.04 -5.56
CA PRO A 10 8.32 10.40 -5.80
C PRO A 10 8.33 8.91 -5.41
N LEU A 11 7.55 8.53 -4.39
CA LEU A 11 7.43 7.15 -3.98
C LEU A 11 6.57 6.33 -4.94
N SER A 12 5.43 6.87 -5.38
CA SER A 12 4.57 6.16 -6.35
C SER A 12 5.30 5.96 -7.66
N SER A 13 5.98 6.99 -8.18
CA SER A 13 6.73 6.92 -9.44
C SER A 13 7.89 5.95 -9.33
N ASN A 14 8.53 5.85 -8.17
CA ASN A 14 9.56 4.87 -7.93
C ASN A 14 9.03 3.43 -7.95
N LEU A 15 7.85 3.20 -7.38
CA LEU A 15 7.24 1.88 -7.34
C LEU A 15 6.61 1.44 -8.66
N THR A 16 6.15 2.38 -9.48
CA THR A 16 5.51 2.13 -10.78
C THR A 16 6.43 2.38 -11.98
N GLY A 17 7.68 2.78 -11.75
CA GLY A 17 8.65 3.07 -12.81
C GLY A 17 9.20 1.83 -13.50
N ALA A 18 9.90 2.01 -14.62
CA ALA A 18 10.48 0.91 -15.41
C ALA A 18 11.52 0.07 -14.64
N LEU A 19 12.24 0.67 -13.68
CA LEU A 19 13.09 -0.02 -12.72
C LEU A 19 12.76 0.46 -11.30
N PRO A 20 11.87 -0.23 -10.57
CA PRO A 20 11.58 0.11 -9.19
C PRO A 20 12.81 -0.04 -8.28
N LEU A 21 12.96 0.78 -7.24
CA LEU A 21 14.09 0.63 -6.31
C LEU A 21 14.06 -0.71 -5.57
N SER A 22 12.90 -1.32 -5.39
CA SER A 22 12.79 -2.67 -4.85
C SER A 22 13.55 -3.70 -5.69
N VAL A 23 13.51 -3.54 -7.02
CA VAL A 23 14.23 -4.37 -7.98
C VAL A 23 15.73 -4.05 -7.95
N LEU A 24 16.10 -2.76 -8.00
CA LEU A 24 17.51 -2.35 -7.96
C LEU A 24 18.22 -2.77 -6.66
N GLN A 25 17.50 -2.77 -5.54
CA GLN A 25 18.06 -3.12 -4.22
C GLN A 25 17.84 -4.59 -3.86
N GLY A 26 17.11 -5.36 -4.69
CA GLY A 26 16.74 -6.74 -4.39
C GLY A 26 15.96 -6.91 -3.09
N ARG A 27 15.19 -5.89 -2.69
CA ARG A 27 14.46 -5.86 -1.41
C ARG A 27 13.00 -5.53 -1.64
N VAL A 28 12.12 -6.40 -1.12
CA VAL A 28 10.68 -6.12 -1.05
C VAL A 28 10.44 -4.91 -0.17
N ARG A 29 9.66 -3.95 -0.66
CA ARG A 29 9.22 -2.76 0.06
C ARG A 29 7.73 -2.86 0.34
N SER A 30 7.32 -2.30 1.46
CA SER A 30 5.92 -2.22 1.85
C SER A 30 5.65 -0.97 2.67
N GLY A 31 4.37 -0.64 2.82
CA GLY A 31 3.93 0.47 3.62
C GLY A 31 2.41 0.57 3.67
N PHE A 32 1.92 1.76 4.00
CA PHE A 32 0.50 2.03 4.24
C PHE A 32 -0.11 2.89 3.13
N LEU A 33 -1.42 2.80 2.99
CA LEU A 33 -2.22 3.62 2.08
C LEU A 33 -3.10 4.57 2.88
N THR A 34 -3.16 5.81 2.41
CA THR A 34 -4.16 6.80 2.83
C THR A 34 -4.83 7.39 1.59
N VAL A 35 -5.89 8.16 1.79
CA VAL A 35 -6.54 8.96 0.76
C VAL A 35 -6.40 10.42 1.13
N ASN A 36 -5.96 11.23 0.17
CA ASN A 36 -5.92 12.66 0.35
C ASN A 36 -7.32 13.30 0.17
N GLU A 37 -7.41 14.60 0.41
CA GLU A 37 -8.65 15.38 0.26
C GLU A 37 -9.26 15.32 -1.16
N THR A 38 -8.44 15.06 -2.19
CA THR A 38 -8.86 14.94 -3.59
C THR A 38 -9.24 13.50 -4.00
N ARG A 39 -9.44 12.61 -3.03
CA ARG A 39 -9.81 11.19 -3.24
C ARG A 39 -8.77 10.41 -4.07
N ARG A 40 -7.50 10.75 -3.92
CA ARG A 40 -6.38 10.02 -4.53
C ARG A 40 -5.67 9.17 -3.47
N LEU A 41 -5.28 7.96 -3.86
CA LEU A 41 -4.45 7.09 -3.04
C LEU A 41 -3.06 7.72 -2.87
N VAL A 42 -2.59 7.77 -1.64
CA VAL A 42 -1.24 8.20 -1.28
C VAL A 42 -0.56 7.05 -0.57
N LEU A 43 0.65 6.72 -1.03
CA LEU A 43 1.49 5.70 -0.43
C LEU A 43 2.38 6.34 0.65
N LEU A 44 2.42 5.70 1.82
CA LEU A 44 3.26 6.08 2.95
C LEU A 44 4.22 4.94 3.28
N LEU A 45 5.44 5.27 3.68
CA LEU A 45 6.37 4.32 4.26
C LEU A 45 6.07 4.13 5.75
N GLY A 46 6.42 2.97 6.30
CA GLY A 46 6.27 2.74 7.74
C GLY A 46 7.12 3.68 8.63
N SER A 47 8.14 4.32 8.06
CA SER A 47 8.95 5.34 8.72
C SER A 47 8.33 6.74 8.74
N ASP A 48 7.26 6.97 7.99
CA ASP A 48 6.68 8.31 7.87
C ASP A 48 5.95 8.68 9.17
N SER A 49 6.26 9.85 9.72
CA SER A 49 5.63 10.36 10.95
C SER A 49 4.11 10.52 10.83
N HIS A 50 3.60 10.63 9.60
CA HIS A 50 2.18 10.78 9.30
C HIS A 50 1.37 9.50 9.48
N VAL A 51 1.99 8.32 9.51
CA VAL A 51 1.28 7.03 9.60
C VAL A 51 0.40 6.94 10.85
N CYS A 52 0.82 7.56 11.96
CA CYS A 52 0.08 7.52 13.23
C CYS A 52 -1.02 8.60 13.32
N THR A 53 -1.06 9.56 12.40
CA THR A 53 -1.98 10.71 12.48
C THR A 53 -3.04 10.70 11.38
N VAL A 54 -2.71 10.17 10.20
CA VAL A 54 -3.61 10.18 9.05
C VAL A 54 -4.51 8.95 9.01
N PRO A 55 -5.73 9.09 8.48
CA PRO A 55 -6.64 7.97 8.25
C PRO A 55 -6.05 6.98 7.22
N LEU A 56 -5.71 5.78 7.66
CA LEU A 56 -5.24 4.68 6.83
C LEU A 56 -6.40 3.84 6.31
N ILE A 57 -6.27 3.41 5.07
CA ILE A 57 -7.29 2.62 4.35
C ILE A 57 -6.75 1.27 3.88
N GLY A 58 -5.45 1.02 4.03
CA GLY A 58 -4.83 -0.18 3.48
C GLY A 58 -3.32 -0.23 3.55
N ILE A 59 -2.76 -1.19 2.81
CA ILE A 59 -1.32 -1.44 2.69
C ILE A 59 -0.91 -1.59 1.22
N TRP A 60 0.35 -1.31 0.94
CA TRP A 60 0.96 -1.60 -0.36
C TRP A 60 2.20 -2.45 -0.19
N ILE A 61 2.47 -3.32 -1.17
CA ILE A 61 3.66 -4.17 -1.19
C ILE A 61 4.19 -4.25 -2.62
N SER A 62 5.49 -4.05 -2.78
CA SER A 62 6.16 -4.03 -4.08
C SER A 62 6.75 -5.38 -4.45
N ASP A 63 6.60 -5.78 -5.70
CA ASP A 63 7.30 -6.90 -6.34
C ASP A 63 7.07 -8.26 -5.65
N VAL A 64 5.83 -8.52 -5.24
CA VAL A 64 5.42 -9.82 -4.67
C VAL A 64 4.07 -10.27 -5.21
N SER A 65 3.89 -11.59 -5.30
CA SER A 65 2.59 -12.19 -5.56
C SER A 65 1.70 -12.16 -4.32
N ILE A 66 0.38 -12.19 -4.51
CA ILE A 66 -0.62 -12.32 -3.43
C ILE A 66 -0.38 -13.57 -2.55
N SER A 67 0.17 -14.63 -3.14
CA SER A 67 0.50 -15.88 -2.44
C SER A 67 1.73 -15.76 -1.52
N HIS A 68 2.49 -14.66 -1.62
CA HIS A 68 3.71 -14.49 -0.84
C HIS A 68 3.38 -14.32 0.66
N PRO A 69 4.02 -15.05 1.59
CA PRO A 69 3.72 -15.01 3.03
C PRO A 69 3.78 -13.61 3.65
N LEU A 70 4.66 -12.74 3.13
CA LEU A 70 4.75 -11.34 3.55
C LEU A 70 3.42 -10.59 3.41
N VAL A 71 2.64 -10.88 2.35
CA VAL A 71 1.36 -10.21 2.11
C VAL A 71 0.40 -10.50 3.26
N TRP A 72 0.27 -11.76 3.63
CA TRP A 72 -0.54 -12.20 4.77
C TRP A 72 -0.01 -11.63 6.10
N SER A 73 1.30 -11.65 6.32
CA SER A 73 1.91 -11.06 7.51
C SER A 73 1.59 -9.57 7.64
N MET A 74 1.63 -8.82 6.54
CA MET A 74 1.33 -7.38 6.55
C MET A 74 -0.17 -7.12 6.72
N LEU A 75 -1.05 -7.94 6.14
CA LEU A 75 -2.49 -7.85 6.36
C LEU A 75 -2.86 -8.09 7.82
N LEU A 76 -2.29 -9.13 8.45
CA LEU A 76 -2.49 -9.43 9.86
C LEU A 76 -1.97 -8.31 10.75
N HIS A 77 -0.76 -7.81 10.46
CA HIS A 77 -0.16 -6.67 11.15
C HIS A 77 -1.07 -5.44 11.05
N PHE A 78 -1.51 -5.07 9.83
CA PHE A 78 -2.41 -3.94 9.63
C PHE A 78 -3.74 -4.12 10.36
N SER A 79 -4.32 -5.32 10.36
CA SER A 79 -5.57 -5.60 11.08
C SER A 79 -5.42 -5.41 12.59
N HIS A 80 -4.34 -5.93 13.20
CA HIS A 80 -4.18 -5.95 14.65
C HIS A 80 -3.47 -4.74 15.24
N PHE A 81 -2.80 -3.90 14.44
CA PHE A 81 -2.05 -2.77 15.00
C PHE A 81 -3.01 -1.71 15.57
N PRO A 82 -3.07 -1.50 16.90
CA PRO A 82 -4.08 -0.65 17.52
C PRO A 82 -3.78 0.84 17.33
N SER A 83 -2.51 1.21 17.16
CA SER A 83 -2.07 2.60 17.04
C SER A 83 -2.31 3.23 15.67
N LEU A 84 -2.86 2.49 14.71
CA LEU A 84 -3.17 3.02 13.39
C LEU A 84 -4.57 3.61 13.38
N HIS A 85 -4.70 4.85 12.93
CA HIS A 85 -5.98 5.49 12.68
C HIS A 85 -6.58 4.89 11.39
N LYS A 86 -7.46 3.88 11.51
CA LYS A 86 -8.02 3.16 10.36
C LYS A 86 -9.42 3.66 10.02
N VAL A 87 -9.70 3.88 8.74
CA VAL A 87 -10.99 4.42 8.27
C VAL A 87 -12.09 3.36 8.23
N ASN A 88 -11.74 2.08 8.03
CA ASN A 88 -12.73 1.06 7.77
C ASN A 88 -13.10 0.28 9.03
N HIS A 89 -14.33 0.47 9.51
CA HIS A 89 -14.90 -0.25 10.64
C HIS A 89 -15.44 -1.65 10.26
N ASN A 90 -15.65 -1.90 8.95
CA ASN A 90 -16.22 -3.15 8.45
C ASN A 90 -15.17 -4.28 8.30
N GLY A 91 -13.92 -4.02 8.71
CA GLY A 91 -12.81 -4.97 8.55
C GLY A 91 -12.23 -5.03 7.14
N SER A 92 -12.78 -4.28 6.18
CA SER A 92 -12.28 -4.28 4.81
C SER A 92 -11.08 -3.36 4.60
N TYR A 93 -10.05 -3.84 3.93
CA TYR A 93 -8.82 -3.07 3.72
C TYR A 93 -8.39 -3.12 2.27
N LEU A 94 -7.80 -2.02 1.79
CA LEU A 94 -7.23 -1.96 0.45
C LEU A 94 -5.83 -2.55 0.44
N LEU A 95 -5.60 -3.54 -0.42
CA LEU A 95 -4.28 -4.05 -0.73
C LEU A 95 -3.87 -3.60 -2.13
N LEU A 96 -2.74 -2.91 -2.24
CA LEU A 96 -2.11 -2.59 -3.52
C LEU A 96 -0.86 -3.47 -3.71
N LEU A 97 -0.91 -4.35 -4.71
CA LEU A 97 0.24 -5.15 -5.13
C LEU A 97 0.79 -4.63 -6.46
N THR A 98 2.10 -4.43 -6.53
CA THR A 98 2.78 -4.26 -7.82
C THR A 98 3.49 -5.57 -8.14
N CYS A 99 3.03 -6.27 -9.19
CA CYS A 99 3.69 -7.48 -9.69
C CYS A 99 4.20 -7.20 -11.09
N ARG A 100 5.38 -7.77 -11.41
CA ARG A 100 6.28 -7.45 -12.52
C ARG A 100 5.68 -7.34 -13.93
N HIS A 101 4.41 -7.72 -14.15
CA HIS A 101 3.72 -7.59 -15.46
C HIS A 101 2.25 -7.13 -15.43
N ASP A 102 1.64 -6.88 -14.27
CA ASP A 102 0.26 -6.36 -14.21
C ASP A 102 0.13 -5.37 -13.05
N TYR A 103 0.11 -4.09 -13.41
CA TYR A 103 -0.19 -3.00 -12.48
C TYR A 103 -1.70 -2.87 -12.36
N GLN A 104 -2.36 -3.73 -11.56
CA GLN A 104 -3.64 -3.41 -10.90
C GLN A 104 -4.24 -4.65 -10.24
N PHE A 105 -4.03 -4.79 -8.94
CA PHE A 105 -5.01 -5.45 -8.08
C PHE A 105 -5.20 -4.59 -6.84
N LEU A 106 -6.26 -3.78 -6.86
CA LEU A 106 -6.84 -3.22 -5.65
C LEU A 106 -7.80 -4.28 -5.12
N ILE A 107 -7.33 -5.10 -4.19
CA ILE A 107 -8.20 -6.08 -3.52
C ILE A 107 -8.75 -5.39 -2.27
N SER A 108 -10.06 -5.20 -2.22
CA SER A 108 -10.78 -4.97 -0.97
C SER A 108 -11.04 -6.34 -0.38
N ILE A 109 -10.30 -6.69 0.68
CA ILE A 109 -10.60 -7.87 1.51
C ILE A 109 -11.77 -7.52 2.43
#